data_AF-A0AAV2HKV2-F1
#
_entry.id   AF-A0AAV2HKV2-F1
#
_cell.length_a   1.000
_cell.length_b   1.000
_cell.length_c   1.000
_cell.angle_alpha   90.00
_cell.angle_beta   90.00
_cell.angle_gamma   90.00
#
_symmetry.space_group_name_H-M   'P 1'
#
loop_
_entity.id
_entity.type
_entity.pdbx_description
1 polymer ?
#
loop_
_entity_poly.entity_id
_entity_poly.type
_entity_poly.pdbx_seq_one_letter_code
_entity_poly.pdbx_strand_id
1 'polypeptide(L)'
;QRVKDELIDGDVLLCEHLIILPKPDPETPRPLNVAPVVFSAGGIVNGDLFKFLSTHLEYSDWRQLAQLLNVKHCRIQAILRQNVNNDISQSIYDMLVTWSKRLPRSMDRIDMLSHALTCIR
;
A
#
# COMPACT_ATOMS: atom_id res chain seq x y z
N GLN A 1 -10.54 -16.22 -86.18
CA GLN A 1 -11.61 -17.01 -85.55
C GLN A 1 -11.08 -17.51 -84.21
N ARG A 2 -11.95 -17.55 -83.20
CA ARG A 2 -11.74 -17.59 -81.74
C ARG A 2 -10.74 -18.62 -81.17
N VAL A 3 -10.00 -18.15 -80.14
CA VAL A 3 -9.68 -18.74 -78.82
C VAL A 3 -9.40 -20.24 -78.72
N LYS A 4 -8.23 -20.57 -78.18
CA LYS A 4 -8.07 -21.57 -77.11
C LYS A 4 -6.95 -21.12 -76.17
N ASP A 5 -7.35 -20.44 -75.09
CA ASP A 5 -6.55 -20.38 -73.87
C ASP A 5 -6.59 -21.77 -73.25
N GLU A 6 -5.53 -22.55 -73.43
CA GLU A 6 -5.35 -23.81 -72.71
C GLU A 6 -4.67 -23.49 -71.37
N LEU A 7 -5.45 -23.67 -70.31
CA LEU A 7 -5.06 -23.58 -68.91
C LEU A 7 -3.81 -24.44 -68.67
N ILE A 8 -2.68 -23.81 -68.37
CA ILE A 8 -1.48 -24.54 -67.96
C ILE A 8 -1.66 -24.92 -66.49
N ASP A 9 -2.07 -26.18 -66.36
CA ASP A 9 -1.88 -27.14 -65.28
C ASP A 9 -1.29 -26.61 -63.97
N GLY A 10 -2.06 -26.78 -62.90
CA GLY A 10 -1.72 -26.32 -61.55
C GLY A 10 -0.48 -26.99 -60.99
N ASP A 11 0.04 -26.43 -59.90
CA ASP A 11 1.26 -26.89 -59.23
C ASP A 11 1.26 -28.43 -59.04
N VAL A 12 2.13 -29.12 -59.80
CA VAL A 12 2.28 -30.58 -59.72
C VAL A 12 3.13 -30.92 -58.50
N LEU A 13 2.49 -31.49 -57.48
CA LEU A 13 3.16 -32.01 -56.28
C LEU A 13 3.96 -33.28 -56.63
N LEU A 14 5.30 -33.16 -56.66
CA LEU A 14 6.19 -34.28 -56.99
C LEU A 14 6.42 -35.24 -55.82
N CYS A 15 6.56 -34.71 -54.59
CA CYS A 15 6.59 -35.50 -53.36
C CYS A 15 6.36 -34.62 -52.13
N GLU A 16 5.93 -35.24 -51.03
CA GLU A 16 5.90 -34.62 -49.70
C GLU A 16 6.97 -35.26 -48.82
N HIS A 17 7.69 -34.43 -48.07
CA HIS A 17 8.75 -34.89 -47.18
C HIS A 17 8.52 -34.38 -45.76
N LEU A 18 8.37 -35.31 -44.82
CA LEU A 18 8.28 -34.99 -43.40
C LEU A 18 9.66 -34.62 -42.88
N ILE A 19 9.85 -33.35 -42.52
CA ILE A 19 11.06 -32.89 -41.85
C ILE A 19 10.76 -32.62 -40.38
N ILE A 20 11.69 -33.03 -39.51
CA ILE A 20 11.69 -32.66 -38.11
C ILE A 20 12.67 -31.50 -37.96
N LEU A 21 12.13 -30.32 -37.68
CA LEU A 21 12.96 -29.15 -37.40
C LEU A 21 13.65 -29.31 -36.04
N PRO A 22 14.92 -28.91 -35.91
CA PRO A 22 15.60 -28.90 -34.62
C PRO A 22 14.80 -28.03 -33.63
N LYS A 23 14.69 -28.50 -32.39
CA LYS A 23 14.03 -27.72 -31.35
C LYS A 23 14.83 -26.42 -31.17
N PRO A 24 14.15 -25.26 -31.13
CA PRO A 24 14.83 -24.02 -30.80
C PRO A 24 15.47 -24.16 -29.43
N ASP A 25 16.58 -23.44 -29.22
CA ASP A 25 17.21 -23.40 -27.92
C ASP A 25 16.19 -23.01 -26.85
N PRO A 26 16.20 -23.67 -25.69
CA PRO A 26 15.25 -23.35 -24.62
C PRO A 26 15.40 -21.87 -24.26
N GLU A 27 14.30 -21.13 -24.31
CA GLU A 27 14.28 -19.75 -23.81
C GLU A 27 14.76 -19.78 -22.36
N THR A 28 15.78 -18.96 -22.07
CA THR A 28 16.26 -18.81 -20.70
C THR A 28 15.08 -18.42 -19.82
N PRO A 29 14.83 -19.15 -18.70
CA PRO A 29 13.72 -18.83 -17.83
C PRO A 29 13.87 -17.37 -17.40
N ARG A 30 12.88 -16.54 -17.73
CA ARG A 30 12.86 -15.17 -17.24
C ARG A 30 12.94 -15.23 -15.71
N PRO A 31 13.90 -14.51 -15.08
CA PRO A 31 13.99 -14.50 -13.63
C PRO A 31 12.65 -14.04 -13.08
N LEU A 32 12.13 -14.77 -12.09
CA LEU A 32 10.92 -14.37 -11.38
C LEU A 32 11.19 -12.99 -10.80
N ASN A 33 10.43 -11.98 -11.25
CA ASN A 33 10.46 -10.66 -10.66
C ASN A 33 9.68 -10.76 -9.35
N VAL A 34 10.31 -11.33 -8.33
CA VAL A 34 9.73 -11.44 -6.99
C VAL A 34 9.59 -10.02 -6.48
N ALA A 35 8.36 -9.57 -6.25
CA ALA A 35 8.14 -8.27 -5.62
C ALA A 35 9.03 -8.20 -4.36
N PRO A 36 9.85 -7.15 -4.19
CA PRO A 36 10.72 -7.04 -3.04
C PRO A 36 9.85 -7.17 -1.78
N VAL A 37 10.01 -8.26 -1.03
CA VAL A 37 9.42 -8.36 0.29
C VAL A 37 10.27 -7.46 1.18
N VAL A 38 9.91 -6.18 1.19
CA VAL A 38 10.49 -5.21 2.10
C VAL A 38 9.91 -5.53 3.48
N PHE A 39 10.66 -6.28 4.27
CA PHE A 39 10.40 -6.35 5.71
C PHE A 39 10.78 -4.98 6.29
N SER A 40 9.80 -4.09 6.35
CA SER A 40 9.96 -2.84 7.09
C SER A 40 9.88 -3.21 8.57
N ALA A 41 11.02 -3.11 9.27
CA ALA A 41 11.09 -3.15 10.73
C ALA A 41 10.50 -1.86 11.36
N GLY A 42 9.49 -1.27 10.73
CA GLY A 42 8.69 -0.21 11.33
C GLY A 42 7.79 -0.88 12.36
N GLY A 43 8.14 -0.74 13.64
CA GLY A 43 7.25 -1.09 14.73
C GLY A 43 5.85 -0.59 14.38
N ILE A 44 4.89 -1.51 14.31
CA ILE A 44 3.60 -1.12 13.75
C ILE A 44 2.96 -0.18 14.76
N VAL A 45 2.64 1.04 14.34
CA VAL A 45 1.78 1.93 15.12
C VAL A 45 0.42 1.23 15.22
N ASN A 46 0.27 0.46 16.30
CA ASN A 46 -0.81 -0.47 16.55
C ASN A 46 -1.84 0.12 17.50
N GLY A 47 -3.05 -0.45 17.51
CA GLY A 47 -4.09 -0.10 18.47
C GLY A 47 -3.62 -0.23 19.93
N ASP A 48 -2.75 -1.21 20.22
CA ASP A 48 -2.22 -1.40 21.58
C ASP A 48 -1.27 -0.28 22.01
N LEU A 49 -0.44 0.23 21.09
CA LEU A 49 0.40 1.41 21.35
C LEU A 49 -0.47 2.64 21.63
N PHE A 50 -1.56 2.83 20.89
CA PHE A 50 -2.47 3.95 21.15
C PHE A 50 -3.19 3.83 22.48
N LYS A 51 -3.60 2.62 22.88
CA LYS A 51 -4.17 2.39 24.21
C LYS A 51 -3.15 2.71 25.29
N PHE A 52 -1.92 2.24 25.15
CA PHE A 52 -0.84 2.56 26.08
C PHE A 52 -0.60 4.07 26.18
N LEU A 53 -0.42 4.76 25.05
CA LEU A 53 -0.22 6.22 25.06
C LEU A 53 -1.42 6.96 25.65
N SER A 54 -2.64 6.50 25.39
CA SER A 54 -3.85 7.14 25.92
C SER A 54 -3.99 7.08 27.43
N THR A 55 -3.38 6.08 28.08
CA THR A 55 -3.39 5.97 29.55
C THR A 55 -2.23 6.71 30.21
N HIS A 56 -1.18 7.04 29.45
CA HIS A 56 0.05 7.65 29.96
C HIS A 56 0.20 9.15 29.62
N LEU A 57 -0.63 9.70 28.74
CA LEU A 57 -0.63 11.14 28.41
C LEU A 57 -1.54 11.93 29.36
N GLU A 58 -1.02 13.03 29.89
CA GLU A 58 -1.80 13.97 30.70
C GLU A 58 -2.74 14.83 29.83
N TYR A 59 -3.74 15.47 30.47
CA TYR A 59 -4.78 16.25 29.79
C TYR A 59 -4.21 17.45 28.99
N SER A 60 -3.17 18.10 29.48
CA SER A 60 -2.49 19.21 28.79
C SER A 60 -1.77 18.71 27.53
N ASP A 61 -1.15 17.54 27.65
CA ASP A 61 -0.12 17.06 26.73
C ASP A 61 -0.73 16.51 25.44
N TRP A 62 -1.88 15.84 25.54
CA TRP A 62 -2.53 15.28 24.35
C TRP A 62 -3.09 16.36 23.41
N ARG A 63 -3.45 17.54 23.94
CA ARG A 63 -3.91 18.67 23.11
C ARG A 63 -2.76 19.27 22.31
N GLN A 64 -1.60 19.42 22.95
CA GLN A 64 -0.37 19.85 22.29
C GLN A 64 0.08 18.80 21.26
N LEU A 65 0.03 17.52 21.62
CA LEU A 65 0.29 16.41 20.71
C LEU A 65 -0.63 16.47 19.49
N ALA A 66 -1.94 16.67 19.68
CA ALA A 66 -2.89 16.76 18.58
C ALA A 66 -2.57 17.92 17.61
N GLN A 67 -2.05 19.04 18.12
CA GLN A 67 -1.58 20.16 17.29
C GLN A 67 -0.31 19.78 16.51
N LEU A 68 0.67 19.16 17.16
CA LEU A 68 1.92 18.69 16.54
C LEU A 68 1.65 17.63 15.45
N LEU A 69 0.66 16.77 15.68
CA LEU A 69 0.17 15.77 14.73
C LEU A 69 -0.78 16.36 13.66
N ASN A 70 -0.99 17.68 13.64
CA ASN A 70 -1.83 18.40 12.69
C ASN A 70 -3.28 17.89 12.60
N VAL A 71 -3.85 17.53 13.76
CA VAL A 71 -5.26 17.20 13.91
C VAL A 71 -6.05 18.51 14.02
N LYS A 72 -6.98 18.74 13.09
CA LYS A 72 -7.76 19.98 13.04
C LYS A 72 -8.56 20.17 14.34
N HIS A 73 -8.61 21.41 14.84
CA HIS A 73 -9.36 21.75 16.06
C HIS A 73 -10.83 21.31 16.01
N CYS A 74 -11.51 21.48 14.88
CA CYS A 74 -12.90 21.01 14.71
C CYS A 74 -13.06 19.50 14.91
N ARG A 75 -12.04 18.70 14.56
CA ARG A 75 -12.04 17.25 14.75
C ARG A 75 -11.84 16.90 16.23
N ILE A 76 -10.96 17.60 16.92
CA ILE A 76 -10.75 17.45 18.38
C ILE A 76 -12.06 17.72 19.13
N GLN A 77 -12.76 18.81 18.79
CA GLN A 77 -14.06 19.14 19.39
C GLN A 77 -15.13 18.07 19.12
N ALA A 78 -15.14 17.49 17.92
CA ALA A 78 -16.04 16.38 17.61
C ALA A 78 -15.75 15.13 18.45
N ILE A 79 -14.46 14.77 18.62
CA ILE A 79 -14.04 13.64 19.45
C ILE A 79 -14.45 13.86 20.92
N LEU A 80 -14.23 15.07 21.46
CA LEU A 80 -14.64 15.41 22.82
C LEU A 80 -16.16 15.30 23.02
N ARG A 81 -16.96 15.74 22.04
CA ARG A 81 -18.42 15.60 22.09
C ARG A 81 -18.88 14.15 22.03
N GLN A 82 -18.19 13.31 21.24
CA GLN A 82 -18.50 11.88 21.12
C GLN A 82 -18.18 11.11 22.41
N ASN A 83 -17.20 11.60 23.17
CA ASN A 83 -16.71 10.96 24.39
C ASN A 83 -17.11 11.70 25.67
N VAL A 84 -18.20 12.47 25.66
CA VAL A 84 -18.60 13.31 26.81
C VAL A 84 -18.87 12.52 28.10
N ASN A 85 -19.27 11.24 27.96
CA ASN A 85 -19.55 10.33 29.07
C ASN A 85 -18.41 9.31 29.32
N ASN A 86 -17.31 9.43 28.58
CA ASN A 86 -16.19 8.48 28.65
C ASN A 86 -14.98 9.14 29.33
N ASP A 87 -14.05 8.30 29.79
CA ASP A 87 -12.77 8.78 30.30
C ASP A 87 -11.99 9.53 29.22
N ILE A 88 -11.16 10.48 29.66
CA ILE A 88 -10.31 11.27 28.77
C ILE A 88 -9.43 10.38 27.89
N SER A 89 -8.96 9.25 28.42
CA SER A 89 -8.16 8.27 27.71
C SER A 89 -8.84 7.79 26.43
N GLN A 90 -10.17 7.67 26.43
CA GLN A 90 -10.92 7.32 25.21
C GLN A 90 -10.83 8.44 24.15
N SER A 91 -10.89 9.70 24.56
CA SER A 91 -10.71 10.85 23.66
C SER A 91 -9.30 10.91 23.09
N ILE A 92 -8.28 10.60 23.89
CA ILE A 92 -6.87 10.56 23.45
C ILE A 92 -6.67 9.43 22.44
N TYR A 93 -7.20 8.24 22.73
CA TYR A 93 -7.16 7.10 21.82
C TYR A 93 -7.82 7.42 20.47
N ASP A 94 -9.02 8.00 20.49
CA ASP A 94 -9.75 8.34 19.26
C ASP A 94 -9.05 9.41 18.44
N MET A 95 -8.35 10.36 19.09
CA MET A 95 -7.48 11.34 18.44
C MET A 95 -6.32 10.66 17.71
N LEU A 96 -5.60 9.74 18.38
CA LEU A 96 -4.47 9.01 17.80
C LEU A 96 -4.91 8.11 16.63
N VAL A 97 -6.05 7.42 16.77
CA VAL A 97 -6.64 6.61 15.69
C VAL A 97 -7.04 7.51 14.50
N THR A 98 -7.66 8.65 14.77
CA THR A 98 -8.06 9.60 13.73
C THR A 98 -6.86 10.14 12.97
N TRP A 99 -5.78 10.48 13.67
CA TRP A 99 -4.52 10.88 13.05
C TRP A 99 -3.95 9.77 12.16
N SER A 100 -3.82 8.56 12.69
CA SER A 100 -3.25 7.42 11.97
C SER A 100 -4.02 7.06 10.69
N LYS A 101 -5.36 7.10 10.75
CA LYS A 101 -6.23 6.81 9.59
C LYS A 101 -6.12 7.85 8.47
N ARG A 102 -5.66 9.07 8.77
CA ARG A 102 -5.51 10.14 7.78
C ARG A 102 -4.17 10.07 7.03
N LEU A 103 -3.20 9.33 7.54
CA LEU A 103 -1.86 9.26 6.96
C LEU A 103 -1.77 8.23 5.83
N PRO A 104 -1.12 8.58 4.69
CA PRO A 104 -0.76 7.61 3.65
C PRO A 104 0.04 6.43 4.22
N ARG A 105 -0.08 5.26 3.59
CA ARG A 105 0.67 4.06 3.99
C ARG A 105 2.19 4.20 3.83
N SER A 106 2.64 5.13 2.98
CA SER A 106 4.06 5.36 2.69
C SER A 106 4.77 6.24 3.73
N MET A 107 4.03 6.85 4.67
CA MET A 107 4.63 7.71 5.68
C MET A 107 5.06 6.90 6.90
N ASP A 108 6.22 7.26 7.47
CA ASP A 108 6.70 6.69 8.72
C ASP A 108 5.92 7.25 9.90
N ARG A 109 4.93 6.48 10.35
CA ARG A 109 4.08 6.85 11.49
C ARG A 109 4.83 6.81 12.80
N ILE A 110 5.85 5.96 12.94
CA ILE A 110 6.65 5.93 14.17
C ILE A 110 7.41 7.22 14.29
N ASP A 111 8.15 7.61 13.24
CA ASP A 111 9.03 8.77 13.30
C ASP A 111 8.24 10.06 13.58
N MET A 112 7.10 10.25 12.91
CA MET A 112 6.24 11.41 13.19
C MET A 112 5.68 11.41 14.61
N LEU A 113 5.25 10.25 15.13
CA LEU A 113 4.68 10.15 16.47
C LEU A 113 5.75 10.33 17.54
N SER A 114 6.91 9.71 17.40
CA SER A 114 8.04 9.82 18.32
C SER A 114 8.55 11.25 18.36
N HIS A 115 8.74 11.88 17.20
CA HIS A 115 9.16 13.27 17.10
C HIS A 115 8.15 14.21 17.78
N ALA A 116 6.85 14.02 17.51
CA ALA A 116 5.82 14.82 18.16
C ALA A 116 5.80 14.64 19.69
N LEU A 117 5.95 13.41 20.18
CA LEU A 117 6.03 13.11 21.63
C LEU A 117 7.25 13.77 22.28
N THR A 118 8.42 13.78 21.63
CA THR A 118 9.63 14.45 22.17
C THR A 118 9.51 15.98 22.24
N CYS A 119 8.56 16.57 21.51
CA CYS A 119 8.31 18.01 21.51
C CYS A 119 7.29 18.46 22.57
N ILE A 120 6.62 17.52 23.25
CA ILE A 120 5.78 17.83 24.42
C ILE A 120 6.70 18.12 25.61
N ARG A 121 6.44 19.21 26.33
CA ARG A 121 7.28 19.70 27.44
C ARG A 121 6.48 19.75 28.72
#